data_AF-A0A831M3Y8-F1
#
_entry.id   AF-A0A831M3Y8-F1
#
_cell.length_a   1.000
_cell.length_b   1.000
_cell.length_c   1.000
_cell.angle_alpha   90.00
_cell.angle_beta   90.00
_cell.angle_gamma   90.00
#
_symmetry.space_group_name_H-M   'P 1'
#
loop_
_entity.id
_entity.type
_entity.pdbx_description
1 polymer ?
#
loop_
_entity_poly.entity_id
_entity_poly.type
_entity_poly.pdbx_seq_one_letter_code
_entity_poly.pdbx_strand_id
1 'polypeptide(L)' 'MTRTGVYVCHCGGNISETVDIQQVVEDARQQSGVVLVRDHEHMCSETGQNLVVSDIKEHRLDRVVIAACSPQFQGPTFKA' A
#
# COMPACT_ATOMS: atom_id res chain seq x y z
N MET A 1 -13.02 -14.17 -7.49
CA MET A 1 -11.70 -13.55 -7.79
C MET A 1 -11.32 -12.70 -6.60
N THR A 2 -10.10 -12.82 -6.10
CA THR A 2 -9.60 -12.04 -4.96
C THR A 2 -9.44 -10.57 -5.33
N ARG A 3 -9.96 -9.67 -4.51
CA ARG A 3 -9.88 -8.21 -4.64
C ARG A 3 -8.72 -7.68 -3.82
N THR A 4 -7.58 -7.43 -4.45
CA THR A 4 -6.36 -6.99 -3.77
C THR A 4 -6.19 -5.46 -3.89
N GLY A 5 -5.93 -4.79 -2.77
CA GLY A 5 -5.44 -3.42 -2.74
C GLY A 5 -3.93 -3.39 -2.50
N VAL A 6 -3.20 -2.61 -3.28
CA VAL A 6 -1.74 -2.43 -3.15
C VAL A 6 -1.46 -1.00 -2.72
N TYR A 7 -0.60 -0.83 -1.73
CA TYR A 7 -0.24 0.48 -1.18
C TYR A 7 1.27 0.64 -1.16
N VAL A 8 1.78 1.68 -1.81
CA VAL A 8 3.21 1.93 -2.00
C VAL A 8 3.64 3.12 -1.13
N CYS A 9 4.63 2.92 -0.27
CA CYS A 9 5.12 3.96 0.64
C CYS A 9 6.30 4.71 0.03
N HIS A 10 6.32 6.04 0.14
CA HIS A 10 7.47 6.87 -0.25
C HIS A 10 8.52 6.94 0.87
N CYS A 11 8.07 6.83 2.12
CA CYS A 11 8.86 6.83 3.33
C CYS A 11 9.70 8.11 3.53
N GLY A 12 9.15 9.29 3.21
CA GLY A 12 9.86 10.56 3.45
C GLY A 12 11.15 10.67 2.63
N GLY A 13 11.17 10.11 1.42
CA GLY A 13 12.35 10.05 0.57
C GLY A 13 13.17 8.75 0.70
N ASN A 14 13.11 8.03 1.83
CA ASN A 14 13.94 6.83 2.01
C ASN A 14 13.70 5.74 0.94
N ILE A 15 12.49 5.67 0.37
CA ILE A 15 12.17 4.78 -0.75
C ILE A 15 12.08 5.60 -2.04
N SER A 16 11.32 6.71 -2.04
CA SER A 16 11.01 7.46 -3.26
C SER A 16 12.19 8.22 -3.89
N GLU A 17 13.30 8.45 -3.17
CA GLU A 17 14.50 9.04 -3.78
C GLU A 17 15.29 8.05 -4.64
N THR A 18 15.08 6.75 -4.44
CA THR A 18 15.82 5.70 -5.17
C THR A 18 14.91 4.86 -6.07
N VAL A 19 13.67 4.61 -5.64
CA VAL A 19 12.70 3.79 -6.36
C VAL A 19 11.69 4.68 -7.06
N ASP A 20 11.47 4.45 -8.35
CA ASP A 20 10.38 5.10 -9.09
C ASP A 20 9.03 4.56 -8.63
N ILE A 21 8.39 5.33 -7.74
CA ILE A 21 7.09 4.97 -7.16
C ILE A 21 6.00 4.88 -8.25
N GLN A 22 6.04 5.75 -9.25
CA GLN A 22 5.01 5.79 -10.29
C GLN A 22 5.09 4.54 -11.17
N GLN A 23 6.30 4.13 -11.53
CA GLN A 23 6.49 2.86 -12.24
C GLN A 23 5.97 1.67 -11.43
N VAL A 24 6.27 1.59 -10.13
CA VAL A 24 5.77 0.52 -9.25
C VAL A 24 4.24 0.51 -9.18
N VAL A 25 3.61 1.69 -9.11
CA VAL A 25 2.15 1.82 -9.10
C VAL A 25 1.54 1.29 -10.40
N GLU A 26 2.09 1.68 -11.56
CA GLU A 26 1.60 1.22 -12.86
C GLU A 26 1.77 -0.29 -13.05
N ASP A 27 2.91 -0.84 -12.63
CA ASP A 27 3.17 -2.28 -12.72
C ASP A 27 2.23 -3.08 -11.81
N ALA A 28 1.95 -2.58 -10.60
CA ALA A 28 1.02 -3.21 -9.67
C ALA A 28 -0.42 -3.22 -10.21
N ARG A 29 -0.85 -2.17 -10.92
CA ARG A 29 -2.20 -2.08 -11.51
C ARG A 29 -2.45 -3.15 -12.57
N GLN A 30 -1.40 -3.64 -13.22
CA GLN A 30 -1.50 -4.66 -14.27
C GLN A 30 -1.61 -6.09 -13.72
N GLN A 31 -1.38 -6.29 -12.42
CA GLN A 31 -1.42 -7.62 -11.81
C GLN A 31 -2.86 -8.14 -11.66
N SER A 32 -3.07 -9.41 -12.04
CA SER A 32 -4.39 -10.05 -11.95
C SER A 32 -4.93 -10.05 -10.52
N GLY A 33 -6.14 -9.52 -10.34
CA GLY A 33 -6.82 -9.44 -9.05
C GLY A 33 -6.46 -8.21 -8.21
N VAL A 34 -5.56 -7.35 -8.68
CA VAL A 34 -5.38 -6.01 -8.12
C VAL A 34 -6.51 -5.11 -8.62
N VAL A 35 -7.27 -4.53 -7.69
CA VAL A 35 -8.42 -3.67 -8.01
C VAL A 35 -8.22 -2.22 -7.55
N LEU A 36 -7.19 -1.98 -6.76
CA LEU A 36 -6.81 -0.66 -6.23
C LEU A 36 -5.30 -0.62 -6.06
N VAL A 37 -4.68 0.47 -6.50
CA VAL A 37 -3.30 0.80 -6.16
C VAL A 37 -3.22 2.26 -5.74
N ARG A 38 -2.62 2.50 -4.59
CA ARG A 38 -2.35 3.86 -4.08
C ARG A 38 -0.89 3.98 -3.65
N ASP A 39 -0.39 5.19 -3.68
CA ASP A 39 0.85 5.58 -3.05
C ASP A 39 0.63 6.70 -2.04
N HIS A 40 1.46 6.74 -1.00
CA HIS A 40 1.36 7.74 0.07
C HIS A 40 2.71 7.97 0.73
N GLU A 41 2.91 9.19 1.25
CA GLU A 41 4.18 9.63 1.84
C GLU A 41 4.62 8.70 3.00
N HIS A 42 3.69 8.44 3.91
CA HIS A 42 3.90 7.58 5.07
C HIS A 42 2.71 6.65 5.26
N MET A 43 2.84 5.38 4.85
CA MET A 43 1.76 4.40 5.03
C MET A 43 1.52 4.03 6.50
N CYS A 44 2.53 4.11 7.35
CA CYS A 44 2.41 3.77 8.78
C CYS A 44 1.82 4.91 9.64
N SER A 45 1.62 6.10 9.09
CA SER A 45 0.98 7.20 9.82
C SER A 45 -0.51 6.92 10.02
N GLU A 46 -1.15 7.61 10.96
CA GLU A 46 -2.59 7.49 11.18
C GLU A 46 -3.40 7.75 9.90
N THR A 47 -3.02 8.76 9.11
CA THR A 47 -3.65 9.05 7.82
C THR A 47 -3.47 7.90 6.83
N GLY A 48 -2.27 7.32 6.74
CA GLY A 48 -1.99 6.17 5.87
C GLY A 48 -2.76 4.92 6.29
N GLN A 49 -2.88 4.65 7.59
CA GLN A 49 -3.66 3.53 8.12
C GLN A 49 -5.17 3.72 7.84
N ASN A 50 -5.70 4.92 8.10
CA ASN A 50 -7.11 5.23 7.84
C ASN A 50 -7.47 5.17 6.36
N LEU A 51 -6.53 5.50 5.46
CA LEU A 51 -6.69 5.32 4.03
C LEU A 51 -6.94 3.85 3.69
N VAL A 52 -6.07 2.95 4.16
CA VAL A 52 -6.21 1.48 3.94
C VAL A 52 -7.54 0.97 4.50
N VAL A 53 -7.89 1.35 5.73
CA VAL A 53 -9.15 0.89 6.37
C VAL A 53 -10.38 1.37 5.61
N SER A 54 -10.37 2.61 5.13
CA SER A 54 -11.47 3.17 4.34
C SER A 54 -11.61 2.44 3.01
N ASP A 55 -10.50 2.26 2.30
CA ASP A 55 -10.45 1.58 1.01
C ASP A 55 -10.88 0.11 1.09
N ILE A 56 -10.53 -0.60 2.17
CA ILE A 56 -11.00 -1.97 2.42
C ILE A 56 -12.53 -2.01 2.40
N LYS A 57 -13.19 -1.06 3.08
CA LYS A 57 -14.65 -1.00 3.17
C LYS A 57 -15.29 -0.55 1.86
N GLU A 58 -14.76 0.51 1.26
CA GLU A 58 -15.29 1.10 0.03
C GLU A 58 -15.18 0.15 -1.16
N HIS A 59 -14.00 -0.44 -1.35
CA HIS A 59 -13.70 -1.30 -2.49
C HIS A 59 -13.91 -2.78 -2.20
N ARG A 60 -14.35 -3.15 -0.99
CA ARG A 60 -14.58 -4.54 -0.55
C ARG A 60 -13.37 -5.41 -0.84
N LEU A 61 -12.22 -5.02 -0.31
CA LEU A 61 -10.95 -5.72 -0.53
C LEU A 61 -10.91 -7.02 0.27
N ASP A 62 -10.44 -8.10 -0.37
CA ASP A 62 -10.20 -9.40 0.26
C ASP A 62 -8.76 -9.52 0.79
N ARG A 63 -7.84 -8.72 0.22
CA ARG A 63 -6.42 -8.73 0.54
C ARG A 63 -5.84 -7.32 0.42
N VAL A 64 -4.85 -7.03 1.26
CA VAL A 64 -4.00 -5.86 1.12
C VAL A 64 -2.53 -6.25 0.99
N VAL A 65 -1.78 -5.48 0.22
CA VAL A 65 -0.33 -5.55 0.09
C VAL A 65 0.23 -4.17 0.40
N ILE A 66 1.16 -4.10 1.35
CA ILE A 66 1.84 -2.86 1.72
C ILE A 66 3.30 -2.97 1.27
N ALA A 67 3.67 -2.25 0.21
CA ALA A 67 5.04 -2.15 -0.27
C ALA A 67 5.74 -0.98 0.46
N ALA A 68 6.39 -1.30 1.58
CA ALA A 68 7.01 -0.33 2.48
C ALA A 68 8.24 -0.91 3.19
N CYS A 69 8.45 -0.55 4.46
CA CYS A 69 9.57 -0.99 5.29
C CYS A 69 9.46 -2.49 5.68
N SER A 70 10.46 -2.97 6.43
CA SER A 70 10.49 -4.35 6.92
C SER A 70 9.24 -4.73 7.74
N PRO A 71 8.65 -5.92 7.49
CA PRO A 71 7.52 -6.42 8.27
C PRO A 71 7.89 -6.72 9.73
N GLN A 72 9.19 -6.86 10.04
CA GLN A 72 9.64 -7.01 11.43
C GLN A 72 9.43 -5.73 12.25
N PHE A 73 9.38 -4.57 11.58
CA PHE A 73 9.24 -3.28 12.25
C PHE A 73 7.78 -2.81 12.26
N GLN A 74 7.15 -2.66 11.09
CA GLN A 74 5.79 -2.12 10.97
C GLN A 74 4.72 -3.18 10.68
N GLY A 75 5.10 -4.46 10.56
CA GLY A 75 4.13 -5.53 10.30
C GLY A 75 3.00 -5.63 11.33
N PRO A 76 3.26 -5.47 12.65
CA PRO A 76 2.20 -5.42 13.66
C PRO A 76 1.24 -4.24 13.46
N THR A 77 1.75 -3.06 13.09
CA THR A 77 0.95 -1.85 12.84
C THR A 77 -0.11 -2.07 11.77
N PHE A 78 0.21 -2.81 10.69
CA PHE A 78 -0.72 -3.08 9.60
C PHE A 78 -1.65 -4.29 9.84
N LYS A 79 -1.53 -4.95 11.00
CA LYS A 79 -2.37 -6.10 11.38
C LYS A 79 -3.28 -5.82 12.59
N ALA A 80 -3.03 -4.71 13.29
CA ALA A 80 -3.84 -4.24 14.42
C ALA A 80 -5.19 -3.70 13.91
#